data_AF-A0A944IIV0-F1
#
_entry.id   AF-A0A944IIV0-F1
#
_cell.length_a   1.000
_cell.length_b   1.000
_cell.length_c   1.000
_cell.angle_alpha   90.00
_cell.angle_beta   90.00
_cell.angle_gamma   90.00
#
_symmetry.space_group_name_H-M   'P 1'
#
loop_
_entity.id
_entity.type
_entity.pdbx_description
1 polymer ?
#
loop_
_entity_poly.entity_id
_entity_poly.type
_entity_poly.pdbx_seq_one_letter_code
_entity_poly.pdbx_strand_id
1 'polypeptide(L)'
;MPHPSLSSVVPPVVSRRRLLEGGAAVLGALALSVPPARARAAAATSDGPPQWNDFGVFRLGTEPPHTTLMPYADVRQALAADRTDSPYRLSLDGTWKFAYADRPEDRDADFHRTDLDDGDWDTIPVPSVWQLHGHDRPIYLNITYPYWGPNGLGEEPQPPTAPTRRNPVGQYRRTFTV
;
A
#
# COMPACT_ATOMS: atom_id res chain seq x y z
N MET A 1 34.74 36.28 -8.78
CA MET A 1 34.03 35.50 -9.82
C MET A 1 32.57 35.93 -9.80
N PRO A 2 32.00 36.42 -10.91
CA PRO A 2 30.61 36.85 -10.93
C PRO A 2 29.68 35.65 -11.16
N HIS A 3 28.58 35.59 -10.40
CA HIS A 3 27.51 34.60 -10.56
C HIS A 3 26.68 34.90 -11.83
N PRO A 4 26.29 33.89 -12.62
CA PRO A 4 25.36 34.08 -13.73
C PRO A 4 23.91 34.13 -13.23
N SER A 5 23.19 35.15 -13.67
CA SER A 5 21.76 35.38 -13.45
C SER A 5 20.89 34.39 -14.23
N LEU A 6 19.98 33.69 -13.53
CA LEU A 6 19.01 32.76 -14.11
C LEU A 6 17.86 33.54 -14.78
N SER A 7 17.68 33.32 -16.08
CA SER A 7 16.55 33.84 -16.87
C SER A 7 15.31 32.98 -16.61
N SER A 8 14.24 33.57 -16.07
CA SER A 8 12.99 32.87 -15.77
C SER A 8 12.14 32.70 -17.03
N VAL A 9 11.98 31.46 -17.49
CA VAL A 9 11.02 31.10 -18.55
C VAL A 9 9.68 30.79 -17.91
N VAL A 10 8.65 31.59 -18.22
CA VAL A 10 7.26 31.36 -17.79
C VAL A 10 6.60 30.39 -18.79
N PRO A 11 6.08 29.22 -18.36
CA PRO A 11 5.32 28.34 -19.25
C PRO A 11 3.89 28.87 -19.48
N PRO A 12 3.29 28.67 -20.67
CA PRO A 12 1.96 29.17 -20.98
C PRO A 12 0.86 28.41 -20.23
N VAL A 13 -0.11 29.17 -19.72
CA VAL A 13 -1.33 28.69 -19.07
C VAL A 13 -2.27 28.10 -20.13
N VAL A 14 -2.52 26.79 -20.08
CA VAL A 14 -3.52 26.14 -20.94
C VAL A 14 -4.87 26.08 -20.19
N SER A 15 -5.80 26.92 -20.63
CA SER A 15 -7.19 26.96 -20.17
C SER A 15 -7.96 25.74 -20.68
N ARG A 16 -8.45 24.88 -19.77
CA ARG A 16 -9.39 23.81 -20.09
C ARG A 16 -10.81 24.30 -19.85
N ARG A 17 -11.49 24.71 -20.92
CA ARG A 17 -12.96 24.83 -20.95
C ARG A 17 -13.50 24.07 -22.15
N ARG A 18 -14.12 22.92 -21.89
CA ARG A 18 -15.24 22.43 -22.70
C ARG A 18 -16.28 21.80 -21.77
N LEU A 19 -17.34 22.58 -21.58
CA LEU A 19 -18.69 22.10 -21.32
C LEU A 19 -19.13 21.21 -22.48
N LEU A 20 -19.92 20.17 -22.21
CA LEU A 20 -21.13 19.87 -22.99
C LEU A 20 -22.05 18.96 -22.16
N GLU A 21 -23.27 19.46 -22.03
CA GLU A 21 -24.45 18.88 -21.41
C GLU A 21 -25.06 17.78 -22.28
N GLY A 22 -25.93 16.97 -21.67
CA GLY A 22 -27.20 16.61 -22.28
C GLY A 22 -27.26 15.26 -23.00
N GLY A 23 -28.13 14.38 -22.50
CA GLY A 23 -28.57 13.21 -23.26
C GLY A 23 -29.16 12.10 -22.38
N ALA A 24 -30.32 12.36 -21.79
CA ALA A 24 -31.16 11.30 -21.23
C ALA A 24 -31.78 10.48 -22.37
N ALA A 25 -31.58 9.15 -22.35
CA ALA A 25 -32.37 8.23 -23.14
C ALA A 25 -32.69 7.00 -22.28
N VAL A 26 -33.96 6.90 -21.90
CA VAL A 26 -34.61 5.77 -21.25
C VAL A 26 -34.74 4.63 -22.25
N LEU A 27 -34.19 3.45 -21.96
CA LEU A 27 -34.53 2.21 -22.66
C LEU A 27 -34.50 1.00 -21.71
N GLY A 28 -35.70 0.43 -21.51
CA GLY A 28 -35.94 -1.01 -21.60
C GLY A 28 -35.35 -1.92 -20.52
N ALA A 29 -36.18 -2.27 -19.54
CA ALA A 29 -35.92 -3.37 -18.61
C ALA A 29 -36.05 -4.75 -19.29
N LEU A 30 -35.01 -5.57 -19.15
CA LEU A 30 -35.05 -7.03 -19.19
C LEU A 30 -33.89 -7.56 -18.33
N ALA A 31 -34.14 -7.70 -17.02
CA ALA A 31 -33.18 -8.27 -16.10
C ALA A 31 -33.25 -9.80 -16.14
N LEU A 32 -32.44 -10.43 -17.00
CA LEU A 32 -32.09 -11.84 -16.84
C LEU A 32 -31.16 -11.94 -15.63
N SER A 33 -31.59 -12.67 -14.61
CA SER A 33 -30.78 -13.03 -13.44
C SER A 33 -29.64 -13.94 -13.89
N VAL A 34 -28.50 -13.34 -14.20
CA VAL A 34 -27.22 -14.03 -14.35
C VAL A 34 -26.62 -14.14 -12.94
N PRO A 35 -26.33 -15.35 -12.42
CA PRO A 35 -25.59 -15.45 -11.17
C PRO A 35 -24.23 -14.79 -11.37
N PRO A 36 -23.70 -14.01 -10.40
CA PRO A 36 -22.41 -13.36 -10.57
C PRO A 36 -21.36 -14.45 -10.79
N ALA A 37 -20.81 -14.50 -12.00
CA ALA A 37 -19.62 -15.27 -12.27
C ALA A 37 -18.55 -14.77 -11.30
N ARG A 38 -18.08 -15.64 -10.41
CA ARG A 38 -16.90 -15.38 -9.57
C ARG A 38 -15.77 -15.03 -10.52
N ALA A 39 -15.44 -13.75 -10.64
CA ALA A 39 -14.23 -13.32 -11.30
C ALA A 39 -13.08 -13.88 -10.46
N ARG A 40 -12.54 -15.01 -10.89
CA ARG A 40 -11.27 -15.52 -10.38
C ARG A 40 -10.25 -14.50 -10.86
N ALA A 41 -9.79 -13.62 -9.98
CA ALA A 41 -8.63 -12.79 -10.28
C ALA A 41 -7.52 -13.75 -10.68
N ALA A 42 -7.12 -13.71 -11.95
CA ALA A 42 -5.95 -14.45 -12.39
C ALA A 42 -4.79 -13.88 -11.58
N ALA A 43 -4.12 -14.74 -10.81
CA ALA A 43 -2.84 -14.38 -10.22
C ALA A 43 -1.93 -13.98 -11.38
N ALA A 44 -1.56 -12.70 -11.43
CA ALA A 44 -0.56 -12.25 -12.39
C ALA A 44 0.75 -12.95 -12.02
N THR A 45 1.10 -14.00 -12.75
CA THR A 45 2.43 -14.58 -12.71
C THR A 45 3.36 -13.56 -13.36
N SER A 46 4.07 -12.79 -12.54
CA SER A 46 5.14 -11.95 -13.05
C SER A 46 6.27 -12.86 -13.54
N ASP A 47 6.53 -12.91 -14.85
CA ASP A 47 7.64 -13.65 -15.48
C ASP A 47 9.03 -13.00 -15.19
N GLY A 48 9.17 -12.32 -14.05
CA GLY A 48 10.36 -11.58 -13.65
C GLY A 48 10.65 -11.72 -12.15
N PRO A 49 11.79 -11.19 -11.67
CA PRO A 49 12.09 -11.16 -10.24
C PRO A 49 10.97 -10.44 -9.48
N PRO A 50 10.77 -10.75 -8.18
CA PRO A 50 9.79 -10.05 -7.37
C PRO A 50 10.08 -8.55 -7.39
N GLN A 51 9.03 -7.74 -7.31
CA GLN A 51 9.14 -6.28 -7.50
C GLN A 51 10.10 -5.62 -6.52
N TRP A 52 10.28 -6.17 -5.32
CA TRP A 52 11.23 -5.66 -4.32
C TRP A 52 12.71 -5.88 -4.70
N ASN A 53 13.01 -6.63 -5.76
CA ASN A 53 14.35 -6.80 -6.35
C ASN A 53 14.54 -5.98 -7.64
N ASP A 54 13.61 -5.08 -8.00
CA ASP A 54 13.68 -4.24 -9.20
C ASP A 54 13.63 -2.75 -8.86
N PHE A 55 14.74 -2.05 -9.07
CA PHE A 55 14.85 -0.60 -8.84
C PHE A 55 14.00 0.24 -9.80
N GLY A 56 13.60 -0.29 -10.96
CA GLY A 56 12.70 0.37 -11.89
C GLY A 56 11.26 0.43 -11.37
N VAL A 57 10.90 -0.44 -10.42
CA VAL A 57 9.54 -0.57 -9.88
C VAL A 57 9.49 -0.01 -8.47
N PHE A 58 9.17 1.28 -8.34
CA PHE A 58 9.02 1.95 -7.05
C PHE A 58 7.58 2.06 -6.56
N ARG A 59 6.59 1.88 -7.45
CA ARG A 59 5.15 1.88 -7.14
C ARG A 59 4.34 1.24 -8.26
N LEU A 60 3.23 0.61 -7.92
CA LEU A 60 2.25 0.06 -8.86
C LEU A 60 0.84 0.40 -8.36
N GLY A 61 -0.04 0.85 -9.26
CA GLY A 61 -1.45 1.10 -8.93
C GLY A 61 -1.74 2.23 -7.92
N THR A 62 -0.75 3.08 -7.61
CA THR A 62 -0.91 4.21 -6.68
C THR A 62 -1.39 5.47 -7.40
N GLU A 63 -2.20 6.29 -6.74
CA GLU A 63 -2.57 7.63 -7.21
C GLU A 63 -1.35 8.57 -7.38
N PRO A 64 -1.44 9.62 -8.23
CA PRO A 64 -0.40 10.64 -8.35
C PRO A 64 -0.15 11.38 -7.02
N PRO A 65 1.09 11.79 -6.71
CA PRO A 65 1.36 12.58 -5.52
C PRO A 65 0.61 13.91 -5.55
N HIS A 66 -0.07 14.25 -4.45
CA HIS A 66 -0.80 15.50 -4.29
C HIS A 66 -0.68 16.00 -2.85
N THR A 67 -1.04 17.28 -2.61
CA THR A 67 -1.13 17.83 -1.25
C THR A 67 -2.16 17.07 -0.42
N THR A 68 -2.04 17.04 0.90
CA THR A 68 -3.06 16.37 1.74
C THR A 68 -4.43 17.04 1.53
N LEU A 69 -5.42 16.25 1.13
CA LEU A 69 -6.81 16.67 0.95
C LEU A 69 -7.69 15.92 1.94
N MET A 70 -8.71 16.59 2.48
CA MET A 70 -9.71 15.96 3.33
C MET A 70 -11.09 16.50 2.97
N PRO A 71 -12.04 15.64 2.57
CA PRO A 71 -13.43 16.06 2.45
C PRO A 71 -14.02 16.29 3.84
N TYR A 72 -14.81 17.35 4.00
CA TYR A 72 -15.56 17.68 5.22
C TYR A 72 -17.03 17.87 4.86
N ALA A 73 -17.94 17.67 5.81
CA ALA A 73 -19.37 17.80 5.53
C ALA A 73 -19.78 19.26 5.25
N ASP A 74 -19.13 20.21 5.93
CA ASP A 74 -19.42 21.63 5.80
C ASP A 74 -18.18 22.52 6.03
N VAL A 75 -18.35 23.83 5.80
CA VAL A 75 -17.30 24.85 5.96
C VAL A 75 -16.83 24.95 7.41
N ARG A 76 -17.70 24.71 8.40
CA ARG A 76 -17.33 24.79 9.82
C ARG A 76 -16.35 23.68 10.17
N GLN A 77 -16.62 22.45 9.74
CA GLN A 77 -15.68 21.33 9.89
C GLN A 77 -14.38 21.59 9.13
N ALA A 78 -14.45 22.13 7.90
CA ALA A 78 -13.26 22.45 7.13
C ALA A 78 -12.35 23.49 7.81
N LEU A 79 -12.95 24.49 8.48
CA LEU A 79 -12.23 25.50 9.25
C LEU A 79 -11.66 24.96 10.57
N ALA A 80 -12.36 24.02 11.22
CA ALA A 80 -11.84 23.32 12.40
C ALA A 80 -10.64 22.44 12.05
N ALA A 81 -10.56 21.95 10.80
CA ALA A 81 -9.46 21.18 10.24
C ALA A 81 -9.12 19.87 10.99
N ASP A 82 -10.04 19.38 11.82
CA ASP A 82 -9.92 18.06 12.44
C ASP A 82 -10.35 16.96 11.45
N ARG A 83 -9.35 16.34 10.83
CA ARG A 83 -9.55 15.24 9.88
C ARG A 83 -10.17 14.00 10.51
N THR A 84 -10.12 13.84 11.84
CA THR A 84 -10.67 12.66 12.51
C THR A 84 -12.20 12.72 12.65
N ASP A 85 -12.76 13.92 12.62
CA ASP A 85 -14.20 14.17 12.78
C ASP A 85 -14.97 14.24 11.43
N SER A 86 -14.27 14.10 10.30
CA SER A 86 -14.97 14.07 9.01
C SER A 86 -15.79 12.78 8.86
N PRO A 87 -17.07 12.87 8.45
CA PRO A 87 -17.92 11.69 8.25
C PRO A 87 -17.50 10.86 7.03
N TYR A 88 -16.60 11.38 6.20
CA TYR A 88 -16.04 10.69 5.03
C TYR A 88 -14.74 9.95 5.35
N ARG A 89 -14.41 9.82 6.64
CA ARG A 89 -13.27 9.06 7.12
C ARG A 89 -13.73 7.83 7.89
N LEU A 90 -13.13 6.69 7.57
CA LEU A 90 -13.15 5.51 8.41
C LEU A 90 -11.72 5.19 8.86
N SER A 91 -11.46 5.12 10.16
CA SER A 91 -10.16 4.68 10.67
C SER A 91 -10.04 3.16 10.59
N LEU A 92 -8.89 2.70 10.08
CA LEU A 92 -8.49 1.28 10.12
C LEU A 92 -7.36 1.04 11.14
N ASP A 93 -7.18 1.95 12.09
CA ASP A 93 -6.36 1.70 13.29
C ASP A 93 -7.08 0.73 14.22
N GLY A 94 -6.33 0.01 15.05
CA GLY A 94 -6.86 -0.96 16.03
C GLY A 94 -6.18 -2.33 15.92
N THR A 95 -6.87 -3.37 16.35
CA THR A 95 -6.34 -4.74 16.37
C THR A 95 -6.53 -5.42 15.01
N TRP A 96 -5.45 -5.96 14.47
CA TRP A 96 -5.44 -6.73 13.22
C TRP A 96 -4.99 -8.16 13.48
N LYS A 97 -5.45 -9.11 12.66
CA LYS A 97 -4.88 -10.46 12.60
C LYS A 97 -3.50 -10.38 11.97
N PHE A 98 -2.54 -11.09 12.57
CA PHE A 98 -1.13 -11.01 12.20
C PHE A 98 -0.49 -12.40 12.16
N ALA A 99 0.22 -12.68 11.07
CA ALA A 99 1.08 -13.86 10.97
C ALA A 99 2.50 -13.44 10.59
N TYR A 100 3.46 -14.01 11.31
CA TYR A 100 4.89 -13.78 11.11
C TYR A 100 5.54 -14.97 10.40
N ALA A 101 6.42 -14.70 9.44
CA ALA A 101 7.26 -15.70 8.78
C ALA A 101 8.71 -15.20 8.70
N ASP A 102 9.70 -16.08 8.89
CA ASP A 102 11.12 -15.70 8.86
C ASP A 102 11.64 -15.39 7.45
N ARG A 103 10.97 -15.92 6.41
CA ARG A 103 11.33 -15.73 5.00
C ARG A 103 10.08 -15.59 4.12
N PRO A 104 10.19 -14.95 2.94
CA PRO A 104 9.09 -14.80 2.00
C PRO A 104 8.47 -16.12 1.53
N GLU A 105 9.26 -17.18 1.42
CA GLU A 105 8.82 -18.52 1.04
C GLU A 105 8.07 -19.27 2.15
N ASP A 106 8.22 -18.85 3.41
CA ASP A 106 7.55 -19.48 4.57
C ASP A 106 6.17 -18.86 4.86
N ARG A 107 5.83 -17.76 4.18
CA ARG A 107 4.52 -17.09 4.35
C ARG A 107 3.43 -17.84 3.60
N ASP A 108 2.18 -17.57 3.98
CA ASP A 108 1.02 -18.06 3.24
C ASP A 108 0.82 -17.21 1.96
N ALA A 109 1.14 -17.77 0.79
CA ALA A 109 0.99 -17.04 -0.47
C ALA A 109 -0.48 -16.67 -0.78
N ASP A 110 -1.43 -17.41 -0.22
CA ASP A 110 -2.87 -17.27 -0.45
C ASP A 110 -3.57 -16.48 0.67
N PHE A 111 -2.82 -15.82 1.57
CA PHE A 111 -3.38 -15.11 2.72
C PHE A 111 -4.36 -13.99 2.37
N HIS A 112 -4.36 -13.52 1.11
CA HIS A 112 -5.23 -12.46 0.62
C HIS A 112 -6.65 -12.95 0.30
N ARG A 113 -6.87 -14.28 0.26
CA ARG A 113 -8.17 -14.87 0.01
C ARG A 113 -9.17 -14.54 1.12
N THR A 114 -10.38 -14.17 0.74
CA THR A 114 -11.44 -13.78 1.67
C THR A 114 -12.05 -14.97 2.43
N ASP A 115 -11.80 -16.20 1.98
CA ASP A 115 -12.29 -17.45 2.57
C ASP A 115 -11.23 -18.23 3.35
N LEU A 116 -10.01 -17.68 3.51
CA LEU A 116 -8.99 -18.24 4.39
C LEU A 116 -9.44 -18.15 5.84
N ASP A 117 -9.26 -19.24 6.59
CA ASP A 117 -9.39 -19.27 8.04
C ASP A 117 -8.13 -18.69 8.69
N ASP A 118 -8.28 -17.55 9.38
CA ASP A 118 -7.23 -16.88 10.17
C ASP A 118 -7.47 -17.01 11.68
N GLY A 119 -8.27 -18.01 12.09
CA GLY A 119 -8.62 -18.28 13.50
C GLY A 119 -7.38 -18.41 14.38
N ASP A 120 -6.40 -19.16 13.92
CA ASP A 120 -5.15 -19.45 14.66
C ASP A 120 -4.10 -18.34 14.58
N TRP A 121 -4.36 -17.26 13.84
CA TRP A 121 -3.41 -16.14 13.74
C TRP A 121 -3.42 -15.31 15.02
N ASP A 122 -2.23 -14.81 15.36
CA ASP A 122 -2.02 -13.82 16.41
C ASP A 122 -2.73 -12.49 16.09
N THR A 123 -2.69 -11.56 17.03
CA THR A 123 -3.19 -10.21 16.84
C THR A 123 -2.14 -9.16 17.18
N ILE A 124 -2.13 -8.06 16.43
CA ILE A 124 -1.20 -6.94 16.64
C ILE A 124 -1.95 -5.59 16.59
N PRO A 125 -1.59 -4.59 17.43
CA PRO A 125 -2.12 -3.24 17.27
C PRO A 125 -1.53 -2.59 16.02
N VAL A 126 -2.33 -1.83 15.28
CA VAL A 126 -1.91 -1.04 14.12
C VAL A 126 -2.33 0.42 14.35
N PRO A 127 -1.41 1.39 14.20
CA PRO A 127 -0.01 1.25 13.78
C PRO A 127 0.91 0.75 14.93
N SER A 128 1.88 -0.10 14.60
CA SER A 128 2.96 -0.50 15.51
C SER A 128 4.17 -1.05 14.75
N VAL A 129 5.26 -1.33 15.49
CA VAL A 129 6.44 -2.07 14.99
C VAL A 129 6.45 -3.46 15.61
N TRP A 130 6.39 -4.52 14.81
CA TRP A 130 6.16 -5.89 15.30
C TRP A 130 7.28 -6.41 16.22
N GLN A 131 8.49 -5.85 16.12
CA GLN A 131 9.64 -6.16 17.00
C GLN A 131 9.35 -5.87 18.48
N LEU A 132 8.46 -4.93 18.78
CA LEU A 132 8.05 -4.64 20.15
C LEU A 132 6.85 -5.48 20.61
N HIS A 133 6.31 -6.31 19.72
CA HIS A 133 5.15 -7.17 19.95
C HIS A 133 5.53 -8.67 19.91
N GLY A 134 6.80 -9.00 20.12
CA GLY A 134 7.26 -10.40 20.25
C GLY A 134 7.64 -11.09 18.95
N HIS A 135 7.68 -10.36 17.82
CA HIS A 135 8.05 -10.91 16.52
C HIS A 135 9.43 -10.40 16.07
N ASP A 136 10.33 -11.28 15.65
CA ASP A 136 11.72 -10.92 15.31
C ASP A 136 12.45 -10.16 16.44
N ARG A 137 13.48 -9.37 16.12
CA ARG A 137 14.28 -8.60 17.07
C ARG A 137 14.63 -7.22 16.51
N PRO A 138 14.71 -6.18 17.34
CA PRO A 138 15.25 -4.89 16.90
C PRO A 138 16.75 -5.03 16.59
N ILE A 139 17.19 -4.40 15.50
CA ILE A 139 18.59 -4.39 15.08
C ILE A 139 19.07 -2.94 15.04
N TYR A 140 20.15 -2.65 15.77
CA TYR A 140 20.83 -1.36 15.75
C TYR A 140 22.23 -1.53 15.18
N LEU A 141 22.54 -0.79 14.12
CA LEU A 141 23.83 -0.80 13.43
C LEU A 141 24.18 0.61 12.97
N ASN A 142 25.47 0.90 12.82
CA ASN A 142 25.96 2.21 12.38
C ASN A 142 26.16 2.29 10.85
N ILE A 143 26.96 1.38 10.29
CA ILE A 143 27.42 1.47 8.88
C ILE A 143 27.00 0.26 8.04
N THR A 144 27.09 -0.95 8.61
CA THR A 144 26.86 -2.18 7.86
C THR A 144 25.37 -2.47 7.66
N TYR A 145 25.02 -3.12 6.55
CA TYR A 145 23.67 -3.61 6.35
C TYR A 145 23.32 -4.71 7.38
N PRO A 146 22.06 -4.76 7.83
CA PRO A 146 21.62 -5.72 8.85
C PRO A 146 21.64 -7.19 8.39
N TYR A 147 21.71 -7.41 7.08
CA TYR A 147 21.73 -8.73 6.44
C TYR A 147 23.11 -9.07 5.84
N TRP A 148 24.19 -8.43 6.27
CA TRP A 148 25.55 -8.76 5.87
C TRP A 148 26.32 -9.51 6.97
N GLY A 149 27.37 -10.23 6.58
CA GLY A 149 28.25 -10.97 7.48
C GLY A 149 27.49 -11.93 8.40
N PRO A 150 27.87 -12.03 9.69
CA PRO A 150 27.20 -12.91 10.65
C PRO A 150 25.71 -12.60 10.86
N ASN A 151 25.30 -11.35 10.70
CA ASN A 151 23.90 -10.94 10.92
C ASN A 151 22.97 -11.44 9.81
N GLY A 152 23.46 -11.51 8.58
CA GLY A 152 22.77 -12.08 7.43
C GLY A 152 23.07 -13.55 7.17
N LEU A 153 23.52 -14.29 8.18
CA LEU A 153 23.87 -15.72 8.04
C LEU A 153 24.86 -15.97 6.88
N GLY A 154 25.79 -15.04 6.66
CA GLY A 154 26.81 -15.09 5.62
C GLY A 154 26.29 -15.01 4.18
N GLU A 155 25.08 -14.50 3.94
CA GLU A 155 24.50 -14.39 2.59
C GLU A 155 25.04 -13.19 1.79
N GLU A 156 25.43 -12.10 2.46
CA GLU A 156 25.97 -10.87 1.87
C GLU A 156 25.34 -10.42 0.53
N PRO A 157 23.99 -10.37 0.42
CA PRO A 157 23.32 -10.05 -0.84
C PRO A 157 23.69 -8.64 -1.31
N GLN A 158 23.91 -8.51 -2.62
CA GLN A 158 24.23 -7.23 -3.25
C GLN A 158 22.99 -6.60 -3.89
N PRO A 159 22.81 -5.28 -3.78
CA PRO A 159 21.69 -4.59 -4.42
C PRO A 159 21.66 -4.85 -5.94
N PRO A 160 20.48 -5.05 -6.55
CA PRO A 160 19.14 -4.86 -6.00
C PRO A 160 18.57 -6.07 -5.23
N THR A 161 19.34 -7.14 -5.04
CA THR A 161 18.84 -8.39 -4.47
C THR A 161 18.64 -8.29 -2.96
N ALA A 162 17.43 -8.61 -2.49
CA ALA A 162 17.12 -8.75 -1.07
C ALA A 162 17.67 -10.07 -0.49
N PRO A 163 17.94 -10.15 0.83
CA PRO A 163 18.28 -11.41 1.50
C PRO A 163 17.16 -12.45 1.36
N THR A 164 17.57 -13.72 1.28
CA THR A 164 16.68 -14.88 1.20
C THR A 164 16.74 -15.76 2.45
N ARG A 165 17.87 -15.80 3.17
CA ARG A 165 18.02 -16.64 4.37
C ARG A 165 17.24 -16.13 5.57
N ARG A 166 17.14 -14.81 5.73
CA ARG A 166 16.34 -14.15 6.77
C ARG A 166 15.82 -12.85 6.22
N ASN A 167 14.53 -12.84 5.91
CA ASN A 167 13.83 -11.67 5.39
C ASN A 167 12.40 -11.71 5.95
N PRO A 168 12.23 -11.27 7.21
CA PRO A 168 10.99 -11.47 7.94
C PRO A 168 9.80 -10.79 7.27
N VAL A 169 8.68 -11.52 7.19
CA VAL A 169 7.45 -11.06 6.57
C VAL A 169 6.33 -11.01 7.61
N GLY A 170 5.65 -9.86 7.69
CA GLY A 170 4.42 -9.69 8.45
C GLY A 170 3.21 -9.69 7.52
N GLN A 171 2.27 -10.60 7.75
CA GLN A 171 1.00 -10.67 7.02
C GLN A 171 -0.12 -10.10 7.89
N TYR A 172 -0.87 -9.14 7.37
CA TYR A 172 -1.91 -8.42 8.10
C TYR A 172 -3.28 -8.67 7.48
N ARG A 173 -4.28 -9.00 8.32
CA ARG A 173 -5.66 -9.19 7.91
C ARG A 173 -6.62 -8.43 8.82
N ARG A 174 -7.66 -7.83 8.24
CA ARG A 174 -8.75 -7.15 8.96
C ARG A 174 -10.02 -7.14 8.13
N THR A 175 -11.14 -7.41 8.80
CA THR A 175 -12.49 -7.21 8.25
C THR A 175 -13.01 -5.82 8.66
N PHE A 176 -13.68 -5.14 7.75
CA PHE A 176 -14.35 -3.86 7.99
C PHE A 176 -15.62 -3.74 7.14
N THR A 177 -16.46 -2.75 7.46
CA THR A 177 -17.70 -2.43 6.74
C THR A 177 -17.63 -1.01 6.20
N VAL A 178 -18.26 -0.78 5.04
CA VAL A 178 -18.32 0.51 4.34
C VAL A 178 -19.74 1.05 4.38
#